data_AF-A0A345IMA5-F1
#
_entry.id   AF-A0A345IMA5-F1
#
_cell.length_a   1.000
_cell.length_b   1.000
_cell.length_c   1.000
_cell.angle_alpha   90.00
_cell.angle_beta   90.00
_cell.angle_gamma   90.00
#
_symmetry.space_group_name_H-M   'P 1'
#
loop_
_entity.id
_entity.type
_entity.pdbx_description
1 polymer ?
#
loop_
_entity_poly.entity_id
_entity_poly.type
_entity_poly.pdbx_seq_one_letter_code
_entity_poly.pdbx_strand_id
1 'polypeptide(L)' 'MANPPPERLPPTRRPEFVMSVWRDASGAWQGRLKSLQDGAERLVADLRDLPGVLDTCAARGEPHA' A
#
# COMPACT_ATOMS: atom_id res chain seq x y z
N MET A 1 -38.27 4.57 -15.91
CA MET A 1 -37.36 4.21 -14.80
C MET A 1 -36.19 5.17 -14.85
N ALA A 2 -36.03 6.03 -13.84
CA ALA A 2 -34.93 6.99 -13.78
C ALA A 2 -33.66 6.28 -13.31
N ASN A 3 -32.57 6.42 -14.05
CA ASN A 3 -31.25 5.89 -13.69
C ASN A 3 -30.76 6.62 -12.42
N PRO A 4 -30.28 5.94 -11.37
CA PRO A 4 -29.71 6.64 -10.22
C PRO A 4 -28.51 7.50 -10.67
N PRO A 5 -28.33 8.68 -10.06
CA PRO A 5 -27.19 9.53 -10.39
C PRO A 5 -25.87 8.77 -10.12
N PRO A 6 -24.83 8.99 -10.95
CA PRO A 6 -23.54 8.33 -10.73
C PRO A 6 -23.04 8.70 -9.33
N GLU A 7 -22.80 7.68 -8.49
CA GLU A 7 -22.17 7.84 -7.20
C GLU A 7 -20.84 8.58 -7.44
N ARG A 8 -20.72 9.80 -6.89
CA ARG A 8 -19.47 10.56 -6.95
C ARG A 8 -18.45 9.78 -6.14
N LEU A 9 -17.61 9.01 -6.83
CA LEU A 9 -16.43 8.39 -6.23
C LEU A 9 -15.64 9.50 -5.52
N PRO A 10 -15.23 9.29 -4.26
CA PRO A 10 -14.42 10.27 -3.55
C PRO A 10 -13.17 10.59 -4.39
N PRO A 11 -12.65 11.83 -4.34
CA PRO A 11 -11.47 12.21 -5.12
C PRO A 11 -10.38 11.18 -4.88
N THR A 12 -9.87 10.62 -5.98
CA THR A 12 -8.85 9.56 -5.96
C THR A 12 -7.64 10.08 -5.20
N ARG A 13 -7.51 9.69 -3.93
CA ARG A 13 -6.30 9.99 -3.15
C ARG A 13 -5.12 9.42 -3.93
N ARG A 14 -4.10 10.25 -4.15
CA ARG A 14 -2.87 9.82 -4.79
C ARG A 14 -2.31 8.64 -3.99
N PRO A 15 -1.94 7.51 -4.61
CA PRO A 15 -1.39 6.38 -3.88
C PRO A 15 -0.09 6.79 -3.20
N GLU A 16 0.11 6.37 -1.96
CA GLU A 16 1.30 6.66 -1.17
C GLU A 16 2.37 5.58 -1.34
N PHE A 17 1.96 4.36 -1.65
CA PHE A 17 2.83 3.21 -1.82
C PHE A 17 2.44 2.40 -3.05
N VAL A 18 3.42 1.72 -3.63
CA VAL A 18 3.24 0.66 -4.62
C VAL A 18 3.92 -0.60 -4.12
N MET A 19 3.31 -1.77 -4.36
CA MET A 19 3.87 -3.05 -3.95
C MET A 19 3.98 -4.01 -5.13
N SER A 20 5.15 -4.62 -5.30
CA SER A 20 5.33 -5.80 -6.15
C SER A 20 5.27 -7.05 -5.29
N VAL A 21 4.55 -8.07 -5.74
CA VAL A 21 4.30 -9.30 -4.98
C VAL A 21 4.64 -10.51 -5.85
N TRP A 22 5.31 -11.50 -5.27
CA TRP A 22 5.70 -12.73 -5.95
C TRP A 22 5.80 -13.89 -4.96
N ARG A 23 5.86 -15.12 -5.49
CA ARG A 23 6.11 -16.32 -4.69
C ARG A 23 7.58 -16.69 -4.72
N ASP A 24 8.09 -17.17 -3.61
CA ASP A 24 9.41 -17.80 -3.54
C ASP A 24 9.36 -19.26 -4.05
N ALA A 25 10.49 -19.96 -3.97
CA ALA A 25 10.58 -21.38 -4.35
C ALA A 25 9.78 -22.32 -3.44
N SER A 26 9.47 -21.90 -2.20
CA SER A 26 8.64 -22.66 -1.25
C SER A 26 7.14 -22.43 -1.46
N GLY A 27 6.76 -21.46 -2.30
CA GLY A 27 5.38 -21.04 -2.54
C GLY A 27 4.90 -19.96 -1.57
N ALA A 28 5.75 -19.49 -0.66
CA ALA A 28 5.45 -18.39 0.24
C ALA A 28 5.36 -17.06 -0.53
N TRP A 29 4.40 -16.22 -0.13
CA TRP A 29 4.25 -14.90 -0.72
C TRP A 29 5.19 -13.90 -0.06
N GLN A 30 5.97 -13.22 -0.89
CA GLN A 30 6.83 -12.13 -0.51
C GLN A 30 6.59 -10.93 -1.41
N GLY A 31 7.08 -9.77 -1.00
CA GLY A 31 6.92 -8.57 -1.79
C GLY A 31 7.97 -7.50 -1.51
N ARG A 32 7.87 -6.43 -2.28
CA ARG A 32 8.63 -5.21 -2.10
C ARG A 32 7.67 -4.05 -2.09
N LEU A 33 7.67 -3.32 -0.98
CA LEU A 33 6.89 -2.10 -0.81
C LEU A 33 7.79 -0.92 -1.13
N LYS A 34 7.31 -0.02 -1.99
CA LYS A 34 7.98 1.22 -2.35
C LYS A 34 7.09 2.41 -2.00
N SER A 35 7.65 3.35 -1.27
CA SER A 35 7.04 4.66 -1.03
C SER A 35 7.12 5.51 -2.29
N LEU A 36 6.01 6.14 -2.65
CA LEU A 36 5.92 7.06 -3.78
C LEU A 36 6.23 8.50 -3.38
N GLN A 37 6.45 8.77 -2.09
CA GLN A 37 6.80 10.09 -1.58
C GLN A 37 8.31 10.34 -1.66
N ASP A 38 9.11 9.40 -1.14
CA ASP A 38 10.57 9.49 -1.02
C ASP A 38 11.32 8.42 -1.84
N GLY A 39 10.61 7.46 -2.43
CA GLY A 39 11.21 6.36 -3.18
C GLY A 39 11.77 5.23 -2.33
N ALA A 40 11.63 5.28 -1.00
CA ALA A 40 12.19 4.25 -0.11
C ALA A 40 11.58 2.88 -0.39
N GLU A 41 12.43 1.85 -0.48
CA GLU A 41 12.04 0.47 -0.74
C GLU A 41 12.26 -0.41 0.50
N ARG A 42 11.31 -1.29 0.80
CA ARG A 42 11.42 -2.31 1.84
C ARG A 42 11.00 -3.67 1.32
N LEU A 43 11.77 -4.69 1.68
CA LEU A 43 11.41 -6.08 1.42
C LEU A 43 10.42 -6.55 2.50
N VAL A 44 9.38 -7.26 2.08
CA VAL A 44 8.41 -7.93 2.93
C VAL A 44 8.59 -9.43 2.68
N ALA A 45 9.32 -10.10 3.58
CA ALA A 45 9.65 -11.52 3.44
C ALA A 45 8.42 -12.42 3.57
N ASP A 46 7.43 -11.99 4.34
CA ASP A 46 6.14 -12.64 4.50
C ASP A 46 5.03 -11.58 4.42
N LEU A 47 4.08 -11.74 3.50
CA LEU A 47 2.96 -10.81 3.36
C LEU A 47 2.10 -10.67 4.63
N ARG A 48 2.14 -11.65 5.54
CA ARG A 48 1.46 -11.56 6.84
C ARG A 48 2.01 -10.43 7.71
N ASP A 49 3.26 -10.02 7.48
CA ASP A 49 3.91 -8.92 8.22
C ASP A 49 3.60 -7.53 7.61
N LEU A 50 2.93 -7.48 6.46
CA LEU A 50 2.63 -6.24 5.75
C LEU A 50 1.90 -5.19 6.61
N PRO A 51 0.89 -5.53 7.44
CA PRO A 51 0.24 -4.54 8.31
C PRO A 51 1.23 -3.82 9.22
N GLY A 52 2.13 -4.55 9.90
CA GLY A 52 3.14 -3.93 10.77
C GLY A 52 4.18 -3.10 10.01
N VAL A 53 4.50 -3.48 8.78
CA VAL A 53 5.35 -2.66 7.88
C VAL A 53 4.65 -1.35 7.52
N LEU A 54 3.35 -1.39 7.21
CA LEU A 54 2.56 -0.20 6.90
C LEU A 54 2.40 0.70 8.12
N ASP A 55 2.17 0.14 9.31
CA ASP A 55 2.12 0.90 10.56
C ASP A 55 3.45 1.61 10.84
N THR A 56 4.58 0.95 10.60
CA THR A 56 5.91 1.55 10.73
C THR A 56 6.15 2.66 9.70
N CYS A 57 5.61 2.52 8.49
CA CYS A 57 5.68 3.57 7.47
C CYS A 57 4.82 4.77 7.84
N ALA A 58 3.60 4.55 8.34
CA ALA A 58 2.70 5.60 8.82
C ALA A 58 3.28 6.34 10.04
N ALA A 59 3.85 5.61 11.01
CA ALA A 59 4.45 6.19 12.21
C ALA A 59 5.72 7.02 11.96
N ARG A 60 6.39 6.87 10.80
CA ARG A 60 7.51 7.75 10.41
C ARG A 60 7.04 9.06 9.75
N GLY A 61 5.75 9.18 9.44
CA GLY A 61 5.13 10.43 9.00
C GLY A 61 4.38 11.10 10.14
N GLU A 62 5.07 11.74 11.07
CA GLU A 62 4.47 12.69 12.02
C GLU A 62 4.20 14.04 11.33
N PRO A 63 3.21 14.84 11.78
CA PRO A 63 1.78 14.71 11.56
C PRO A 63 1.29 15.71 10.51
N HIS A 64 0.09 15.49 9.97
CA HIS A 64 -0.62 16.53 9.20
C HIS A 64 -1.01 17.67 10.16
N ALA A 65 -0.17 18.70 10.23
CA ALA A 65 -0.45 20.01 10.83
C ALA A 65 -0.84 21.00 9.72
#